data_AF-A0A7S1VSA8-F1
#
_entry.id   AF-A0A7S1VSA8-F1
#
_cell.length_a   1.000
_cell.length_b   1.000
_cell.length_c   1.000
_cell.angle_alpha   90.00
_cell.angle_beta   90.00
_cell.angle_gamma   90.00
#
_symmetry.space_group_name_H-M   'P 1'
#
loop_
_entity.id
_entity.type
_entity.pdbx_description
1 polymer ?
#
loop_
_entity_poly.entity_id
_entity_poly.type
_entity_poly.pdbx_seq_one_letter_code
_entity_poly.pdbx_strand_id
1 'polypeptide(L)'
;TPESSARNSAKQFALATKFSSGLVVLARNPLLENIPPVVLLKAAWELLFLNLAISWILTLAFSEDDDFVANNYVRDRLGYNTLTVGWHTPPAKHLGGVLWMGTAYYALRFVLMNQLRFMRDPDSLKFSAFANLSFRLSIFSILLTFIVDPNDSIWLHTLPFLGLIITNFMVVLALCLEDWEHVTSTGKLFLVYFGLVSFLLPFVVVFEFRFYDIHQRKSSWPPRWTLYLDCAWLLGAVVSVWLIPSVAVIVRTLEVVPKQEMISLRRGC
;
A
#
# COMPACT_ATOMS: atom_id res chain seq x y z
N THR A 1 10.08 -37.95 6.20
CA THR A 1 10.68 -37.78 4.85
C THR A 1 11.27 -36.38 4.72
N PRO A 2 12.22 -36.14 3.80
CA PRO A 2 12.74 -34.79 3.52
C PRO A 2 11.63 -33.75 3.28
N GLU A 3 10.55 -34.15 2.61
CA GLU A 3 9.35 -33.34 2.39
C GLU A 3 8.65 -32.89 3.68
N SER A 4 8.48 -33.80 4.65
CA SER A 4 7.86 -33.44 5.95
C SER A 4 8.70 -32.42 6.74
N SER A 5 10.02 -32.46 6.60
CA SER A 5 10.94 -31.50 7.24
C SER A 5 10.82 -30.12 6.59
N ALA A 6 10.87 -30.06 5.25
CA ALA A 6 10.71 -28.81 4.49
C ALA A 6 9.36 -28.14 4.77
N ARG A 7 8.29 -28.94 4.84
CA ARG A 7 6.93 -28.45 5.12
C ARG A 7 6.80 -27.85 6.52
N ASN A 8 7.45 -28.45 7.52
CA ASN A 8 7.46 -27.94 8.89
C ASN A 8 8.26 -26.63 9.01
N SER A 9 9.42 -26.54 8.36
CA SER A 9 10.21 -25.30 8.31
C SER A 9 9.46 -24.15 7.63
N ALA A 10 8.76 -24.42 6.52
CA ALA A 10 7.94 -23.42 5.84
C ALA A 10 6.78 -22.90 6.71
N LYS A 11 6.11 -23.79 7.46
CA LYS A 11 5.05 -23.40 8.41
C LYS A 11 5.60 -22.56 9.56
N GLN A 12 6.73 -22.95 10.15
CA GLN A 12 7.36 -22.17 11.22
C GLN A 12 7.80 -20.78 10.74
N PHE A 13 8.37 -20.69 9.54
CA PHE A 13 8.73 -19.42 8.93
C PHE A 13 7.51 -18.54 8.62
N ALA A 14 6.43 -19.12 8.10
CA ALA A 14 5.17 -18.41 7.85
C ALA A 14 4.56 -17.86 9.15
N LEU A 15 4.66 -18.62 10.24
CA LEU A 15 4.17 -18.20 11.55
C LEU A 15 5.03 -17.07 12.15
N ALA A 16 6.36 -17.19 12.02
CA ALA A 16 7.30 -16.17 12.48
C ALA A 16 7.15 -14.85 11.73
N THR A 17 6.93 -14.91 10.40
CA THR A 17 6.76 -13.71 9.57
C THR A 17 5.40 -13.05 9.72
N LYS A 18 4.36 -13.79 10.11
CA LYS A 18 3.01 -13.26 10.30
C LYS A 18 3.00 -12.04 11.22
N PHE A 19 3.68 -12.11 12.36
CA PHE A 19 3.69 -11.02 13.35
C PHE A 19 4.91 -10.10 13.26
N SER A 20 5.99 -10.54 12.60
CA SER A 20 7.24 -9.76 12.50
C SER A 20 7.14 -8.62 11.48
N SER A 21 7.72 -7.46 11.77
CA SER A 21 7.81 -6.36 10.79
C SER A 21 8.43 -6.84 9.48
N GLY A 22 7.84 -6.43 8.35
CA GLY A 22 8.34 -6.77 7.02
C GLY A 22 9.75 -6.23 6.81
N LEU A 23 9.99 -4.97 7.23
CA LEU A 23 11.31 -4.36 7.18
C LEU A 23 12.34 -5.10 8.02
N VAL A 24 11.97 -5.52 9.24
CA VAL A 24 12.88 -6.28 10.12
C VAL A 24 13.23 -7.64 9.51
N VAL A 25 12.27 -8.33 8.89
CA VAL A 25 12.51 -9.62 8.22
C VAL A 25 13.50 -9.45 7.06
N LEU A 26 13.31 -8.41 6.24
CA LEU A 26 14.17 -8.12 5.09
C LEU A 26 15.56 -7.63 5.50
N ALA A 27 15.66 -6.80 6.54
CA ALA A 27 16.94 -6.30 7.05
C ALA A 27 17.81 -7.42 7.62
N ARG A 28 17.21 -8.41 8.27
CA ARG A 28 17.93 -9.59 8.80
C ARG A 28 18.37 -10.57 7.70
N ASN A 29 17.70 -10.57 6.55
CA ASN A 29 17.92 -11.54 5.48
C ASN A 29 17.89 -10.86 4.09
N PRO A 30 18.82 -9.94 3.78
CA PRO A 30 18.79 -9.17 2.55
C PRO A 30 18.98 -10.01 1.29
N LEU A 31 19.59 -11.20 1.42
CA LEU A 31 19.89 -12.13 0.33
C LEU A 31 18.89 -13.29 0.24
N LEU A 32 17.72 -13.19 0.89
CA LEU A 32 16.74 -14.27 0.85
C LEU A 32 16.22 -14.44 -0.59
N GLU A 33 16.61 -15.53 -1.26
CA GLU A 33 16.20 -15.80 -2.65
C GLU A 33 14.68 -15.98 -2.78
N ASN A 34 14.03 -16.47 -1.72
CA ASN A 34 12.60 -16.80 -1.69
C ASN A 34 11.84 -15.98 -0.64
N ILE A 35 11.73 -14.66 -0.86
CA ILE A 35 10.92 -13.79 0.01
C ILE A 35 9.43 -13.96 -0.33
N PRO A 36 8.57 -14.27 0.66
CA PRO A 36 7.13 -14.29 0.44
C PRO A 36 6.62 -12.92 -0.04
N PRO A 37 5.75 -12.86 -1.07
CA PRO A 37 5.21 -11.60 -1.58
C PRO A 37 4.58 -10.72 -0.48
N VAL A 38 3.86 -11.32 0.47
CA VAL A 38 3.19 -10.61 1.57
C VAL A 38 4.19 -9.85 2.46
N VAL A 39 5.42 -10.36 2.63
CA VAL A 39 6.47 -9.67 3.40
C VAL A 39 6.92 -8.39 2.68
N LEU A 40 6.98 -8.41 1.35
CA LEU A 40 7.29 -7.22 0.55
C LEU A 40 6.17 -6.18 0.63
N LEU A 41 4.90 -6.62 0.54
CA LEU A 41 3.76 -5.72 0.71
C LEU A 41 3.75 -5.07 2.11
N LYS A 42 4.05 -5.86 3.15
CA LYS A 42 4.20 -5.38 4.52
C LYS A 42 5.31 -4.34 4.65
N ALA A 43 6.49 -4.61 4.12
CA ALA A 43 7.60 -3.67 4.13
C ALA A 43 7.25 -2.36 3.39
N ALA A 44 6.50 -2.44 2.28
CA ALA A 44 6.02 -1.26 1.57
C ALA A 44 5.12 -0.38 2.44
N TRP A 45 4.11 -0.95 3.10
CA TRP A 45 3.20 -0.16 3.94
C TRP A 45 3.84 0.34 5.23
N GLU A 46 4.76 -0.43 5.83
CA GLU A 46 5.59 0.04 6.95
C GLU A 46 6.44 1.24 6.53
N LEU A 47 7.06 1.22 5.34
CA LEU A 47 7.81 2.37 4.83
C LEU A 47 6.92 3.54 4.46
N LEU A 48 5.71 3.32 3.93
CA LEU A 48 4.77 4.41 3.70
C LEU A 48 4.41 5.12 5.01
N PHE A 49 4.10 4.34 6.05
CA PHE A 49 3.79 4.89 7.37
C PHE A 49 4.97 5.70 7.92
N LEU A 50 6.19 5.15 7.84
CA LEU A 50 7.40 5.86 8.26
C LEU A 50 7.66 7.12 7.42
N ASN A 51 7.44 7.05 6.10
CA ASN A 51 7.56 8.19 5.19
C ASN A 51 6.61 9.31 5.62
N LEU A 52 5.32 9.02 5.78
CA LEU A 52 4.33 9.99 6.23
C LEU A 52 4.69 10.59 7.60
N ALA A 53 5.10 9.76 8.56
CA ALA A 53 5.48 10.21 9.89
C ALA A 53 6.70 11.15 9.86
N ILE A 54 7.76 10.76 9.16
CA ILE A 54 8.98 11.58 9.02
C ILE A 54 8.68 12.87 8.28
N SER A 55 7.90 12.82 7.20
CA SER A 55 7.52 14.00 6.43
C SER A 55 6.70 14.98 7.28
N TRP A 56 5.74 14.50 8.08
CA TRP A 56 5.01 15.37 9.02
C TRP A 56 5.92 16.00 10.07
N ILE A 57 6.85 15.24 10.64
CA ILE A 57 7.84 15.77 11.60
C ILE A 57 8.65 16.90 10.94
N LEU A 58 9.12 16.69 9.71
CA LEU A 58 9.88 17.69 8.97
C LEU A 58 9.04 18.91 8.62
N THR A 59 7.79 18.73 8.18
CA THR A 59 6.87 19.84 7.92
C THR A 59 6.66 20.67 9.18
N LEU A 60 6.44 20.05 10.34
CA LEU A 60 6.23 20.77 11.59
C LEU A 60 7.50 21.45 12.13
N ALA A 61 8.69 20.90 11.83
CA ALA A 61 9.96 21.43 12.33
C ALA A 61 10.59 22.50 11.43
N PHE A 62 10.33 22.44 10.11
CA PHE A 62 11.06 23.23 9.10
C PHE A 62 10.17 23.98 8.11
N SER A 63 8.84 24.04 8.30
CA SER A 63 8.01 24.90 7.45
C SER A 63 8.42 26.35 7.62
N GLU A 64 9.00 26.95 6.57
CA GLU A 64 9.39 28.37 6.56
C GLU A 64 8.17 29.30 6.63
N ASP A 65 7.04 28.86 6.10
CA ASP A 65 5.75 29.51 6.31
C ASP A 65 5.15 29.05 7.64
N ASP A 66 5.23 29.92 8.66
CA ASP A 66 4.65 29.70 9.99
C ASP A 66 3.16 29.28 9.94
N ASP A 67 2.48 29.57 8.83
CA ASP A 67 1.05 29.32 8.62
C ASP A 67 0.75 28.17 7.64
N PHE A 68 1.73 27.46 7.07
CA PHE A 68 1.47 26.43 6.03
C PHE A 68 0.47 25.35 6.50
N VAL A 69 0.60 24.90 7.75
CA VAL A 69 -0.29 23.88 8.33
C VAL A 69 -1.70 24.43 8.55
N ALA A 70 -1.83 25.73 8.84
CA ALA A 70 -3.10 26.39 9.07
C ALA A 70 -3.81 26.80 7.77
N ASN A 71 -3.02 27.18 6.76
CA ASN A 71 -3.45 27.76 5.49
C ASN A 71 -2.75 27.05 4.34
N ASN A 72 -3.44 26.06 3.76
CA ASN A 72 -3.00 25.41 2.53
C ASN A 72 -4.20 25.01 1.67
N TYR A 73 -3.94 24.85 0.38
CA TYR A 73 -4.95 24.65 -0.64
C TYR A 73 -5.81 23.38 -0.46
N VAL A 74 -5.27 22.36 0.20
CA VAL A 74 -5.98 21.11 0.52
C VAL A 74 -6.91 21.31 1.69
N ARG A 75 -6.40 21.94 2.76
CA ARG A 75 -7.19 22.30 3.94
C ARG A 75 -8.31 23.26 3.62
N ASP A 76 -8.09 24.18 2.69
CA ASP A 76 -9.14 25.08 2.25
C ASP A 76 -10.28 24.34 1.54
N ARG A 77 -10.05 23.16 0.96
CA ARG A 77 -11.08 22.35 0.28
C ARG A 77 -11.73 21.27 1.12
N LEU A 78 -10.98 20.69 2.04
CA LEU A 78 -11.43 19.57 2.86
C LEU A 78 -11.73 19.99 4.30
N GLY A 79 -11.33 21.19 4.69
CA GLY A 79 -11.38 21.69 6.06
C GLY A 79 -10.40 21.02 7.04
N TYR A 80 -9.54 20.10 6.57
CA TYR A 80 -8.52 19.43 7.37
C TYR A 80 -7.24 19.18 6.53
N ASN A 81 -6.13 18.86 7.22
CA ASN A 81 -4.90 18.45 6.54
C ASN A 81 -4.92 16.94 6.29
N THR A 82 -4.89 16.52 5.03
CA THR A 82 -4.73 15.10 4.67
C THR A 82 -3.40 14.57 5.17
N LEU A 83 -3.28 13.26 5.30
CA LEU A 83 -2.01 12.63 5.67
C LEU A 83 -0.86 13.00 4.71
N THR A 84 -1.16 13.27 3.44
CA THR A 84 -0.17 13.66 2.43
C THR A 84 0.28 15.11 2.49
N VAL A 85 -0.37 15.99 3.28
CA VAL A 85 0.04 17.41 3.41
C VAL A 85 1.48 17.54 3.89
N GLY A 86 1.98 16.58 4.67
CA GLY A 86 3.40 16.53 5.07
C GLY A 86 4.38 16.43 3.89
N TRP A 87 3.92 16.11 2.67
CA TRP A 87 4.75 16.04 1.47
C TRP A 87 4.75 17.32 0.63
N HIS A 88 4.04 18.36 1.04
CA HIS A 88 3.79 19.50 0.16
C HIS A 88 4.86 20.59 0.26
N THR A 89 5.59 20.67 1.38
CA THR A 89 6.58 21.73 1.62
C THR A 89 8.02 21.17 1.73
N PRO A 90 9.04 21.85 1.17
CA PRO A 90 10.44 21.55 1.46
C PRO A 90 10.77 21.72 2.96
N PRO A 91 11.73 20.96 3.52
CA PRO A 91 12.49 19.87 2.89
C PRO A 91 11.71 18.53 2.85
N ALA A 92 10.55 18.45 3.51
CA ALA A 92 9.77 17.22 3.68
C ALA A 92 9.34 16.60 2.34
N LYS A 93 8.99 17.43 1.34
CA LYS A 93 8.68 17.03 -0.04
C LYS A 93 9.79 16.21 -0.69
N HIS A 94 11.04 16.67 -0.56
CA HIS A 94 12.20 16.03 -1.20
C HIS A 94 12.56 14.71 -0.52
N LEU A 95 12.64 14.71 0.82
CA LEU A 95 12.91 13.47 1.55
C LEU A 95 11.78 12.46 1.37
N GLY A 96 10.53 12.92 1.41
CA GLY A 96 9.36 12.07 1.22
C GLY A 96 9.34 11.39 -0.16
N GLY A 97 9.77 12.11 -1.21
CA GLY A 97 9.95 11.53 -2.54
C GLY A 97 11.03 10.44 -2.59
N VAL A 98 12.15 10.63 -1.87
CA VAL A 98 13.21 9.61 -1.76
C VAL A 98 12.72 8.38 -1.00
N LEU A 99 12.05 8.56 0.14
CA LEU A 99 11.49 7.46 0.92
C LEU A 99 10.36 6.73 0.17
N TRP A 100 9.62 7.44 -0.67
CA TRP A 100 8.63 6.82 -1.56
C TRP A 100 9.26 5.84 -2.54
N MET A 101 10.48 6.08 -3.03
CA MET A 101 11.17 5.12 -3.92
C MET A 101 11.36 3.76 -3.24
N GLY A 102 11.67 3.74 -1.94
CA GLY A 102 11.75 2.50 -1.16
C GLY A 102 10.39 1.80 -1.02
N THR A 103 9.34 2.58 -0.75
CA THR A 103 7.95 2.08 -0.69
C THR A 103 7.53 1.46 -2.04
N ALA A 104 7.74 2.20 -3.13
CA ALA A 104 7.44 1.78 -4.48
C ALA A 104 8.23 0.53 -4.89
N TYR A 105 9.52 0.45 -4.54
CA TYR A 105 10.35 -0.72 -4.81
C TYR A 105 9.74 -2.00 -4.23
N TYR A 106 9.37 -2.01 -2.95
CA TYR A 106 8.80 -3.20 -2.32
C TYR A 106 7.39 -3.51 -2.84
N ALA A 107 6.56 -2.50 -3.08
CA ALA A 107 5.23 -2.69 -3.66
C ALA A 107 5.30 -3.29 -5.08
N LEU A 108 6.22 -2.81 -5.92
CA LEU A 108 6.42 -3.31 -7.28
C LEU A 108 7.04 -4.72 -7.27
N ARG A 109 7.98 -5.00 -6.37
CA ARG A 109 8.51 -6.36 -6.17
C ARG A 109 7.42 -7.32 -5.69
N PHE A 110 6.54 -6.89 -4.80
CA PHE A 110 5.35 -7.66 -4.42
C PHE A 110 4.50 -8.00 -5.66
N VAL A 111 4.13 -7.00 -6.46
CA VAL A 111 3.32 -7.22 -7.67
C VAL A 111 3.99 -8.19 -8.64
N LEU A 112 5.30 -8.03 -8.86
CA LEU A 112 6.06 -8.93 -9.74
C LEU A 112 6.00 -10.38 -9.23
N MET A 113 6.29 -10.62 -7.96
CA MET A 113 6.27 -11.97 -7.38
C MET A 113 4.85 -12.54 -7.38
N ASN A 114 3.83 -11.70 -7.17
CA ASN A 114 2.43 -12.08 -7.24
C ASN A 114 2.02 -12.48 -8.68
N GLN A 115 2.49 -11.76 -9.69
CA GLN A 115 2.28 -12.11 -11.11
C GLN A 115 2.99 -13.40 -11.52
N LEU A 116 4.22 -13.63 -11.06
CA LEU A 116 4.93 -14.89 -11.30
C LEU A 116 4.17 -16.10 -10.74
N ARG A 117 3.46 -15.92 -9.61
CA ARG A 117 2.56 -16.94 -9.06
C ARG A 117 1.39 -17.24 -10.01
N PHE A 118 0.79 -16.19 -10.59
CA PHE A 118 -0.37 -16.32 -11.48
C PHE A 118 -0.08 -16.97 -12.82
N MET A 119 1.09 -16.72 -13.41
CA MET A 119 1.45 -17.39 -14.67
C MET A 119 1.50 -18.92 -14.57
N ARG A 120 1.44 -19.48 -13.36
CA ARG A 120 1.43 -20.92 -13.10
C ARG A 120 0.02 -21.48 -12.85
N ASP A 121 -0.97 -20.65 -12.55
CA ASP A 121 -2.35 -21.04 -12.26
C ASP A 121 -3.34 -20.16 -13.06
N PRO A 122 -3.59 -20.49 -14.35
CA PRO A 122 -4.39 -19.73 -15.31
C PRO A 122 -5.81 -19.36 -14.87
N ASP A 123 -6.40 -20.16 -13.98
CA ASP A 123 -7.82 -20.12 -13.68
C ASP A 123 -8.15 -19.15 -12.53
N SER A 124 -7.17 -18.80 -11.68
CA SER A 124 -7.34 -17.89 -10.53
C SER A 124 -7.18 -16.40 -10.88
N LEU A 125 -7.21 -16.02 -12.17
CA LEU A 125 -6.26 -15.03 -12.69
C LEU A 125 -6.84 -13.66 -13.04
N LYS A 126 -8.13 -13.54 -13.39
CA LYS A 126 -8.63 -12.29 -14.02
C LYS A 126 -8.66 -11.10 -13.05
N PHE A 127 -9.25 -11.29 -11.86
CA PHE A 127 -9.36 -10.18 -10.90
C PHE A 127 -8.01 -9.80 -10.31
N SER A 128 -7.19 -10.78 -9.94
CA SER A 128 -5.89 -10.52 -9.32
C SER A 128 -4.88 -9.90 -10.28
N ALA A 129 -4.89 -10.29 -11.56
CA ALA A 129 -4.09 -9.61 -12.59
C ALA A 129 -4.51 -8.15 -12.75
N PHE A 130 -5.82 -7.89 -12.79
CA PHE A 130 -6.37 -6.54 -12.86
C PHE A 130 -5.97 -5.71 -11.63
N ALA A 131 -6.19 -6.23 -10.42
CA ALA A 131 -5.82 -5.56 -9.16
C ALA A 131 -4.32 -5.23 -9.11
N ASN A 132 -3.45 -6.19 -9.49
CA ASN A 132 -2.01 -5.98 -9.56
C ASN A 132 -1.61 -4.91 -10.57
N LEU A 133 -2.24 -4.88 -11.75
CA LEU A 133 -1.96 -3.89 -12.78
C LEU A 133 -2.38 -2.49 -12.32
N SER A 134 -3.60 -2.35 -11.80
CA SER A 134 -4.12 -1.08 -11.28
C SER A 134 -3.29 -0.57 -10.11
N PHE A 135 -2.85 -1.46 -9.20
CA PHE A 135 -1.99 -1.11 -8.09
C PHE A 135 -0.60 -0.67 -8.56
N ARG A 136 0.00 -1.37 -9.52
CA ARG A 136 1.27 -0.93 -10.16
C ARG A 136 1.16 0.47 -10.73
N LEU A 137 0.11 0.75 -11.51
CA LEU A 137 -0.11 2.07 -12.10
C LEU A 137 -0.30 3.14 -11.02
N SER A 138 -1.01 2.81 -9.94
CA SER A 138 -1.20 3.73 -8.81
C SER A 138 0.10 4.00 -8.05
N ILE A 139 0.96 3.00 -7.86
CA ILE A 139 2.28 3.21 -7.24
C ILE A 139 3.15 4.16 -8.06
N PHE A 140 3.13 4.05 -9.40
CA PHE A 140 3.85 5.00 -10.26
C PHE A 140 3.22 6.39 -10.25
N SER A 141 1.88 6.48 -10.25
CA SER A 141 1.20 7.78 -10.31
C SER A 141 1.44 8.64 -9.07
N ILE A 142 1.72 8.05 -7.90
CA ILE A 142 2.06 8.82 -6.69
C ILE A 142 3.27 9.74 -6.89
N LEU A 143 4.17 9.45 -7.83
CA LEU A 143 5.26 10.39 -8.15
C LEU A 143 4.75 11.78 -8.55
N LEU A 144 3.53 11.87 -9.11
CA LEU A 144 2.90 13.14 -9.43
C LEU A 144 2.59 13.98 -8.18
N THR A 145 2.34 13.38 -7.01
CA THR A 145 2.07 14.14 -5.77
C THR A 145 3.31 14.90 -5.29
N PHE A 146 4.50 14.44 -5.65
CA PHE A 146 5.77 15.10 -5.33
C PHE A 146 6.20 16.12 -6.38
N ILE A 147 5.60 16.08 -7.58
CA ILE A 147 5.98 16.96 -8.70
C ILE A 147 4.98 18.10 -8.84
N VAL A 148 3.68 17.78 -8.88
CA VAL A 148 2.61 18.75 -9.10
C VAL A 148 2.25 19.39 -7.78
N ASP A 149 2.41 20.70 -7.69
CA ASP A 149 1.96 21.45 -6.51
C ASP A 149 0.43 21.44 -6.44
N PRO A 150 -0.19 21.28 -5.24
CA PRO A 150 -1.64 21.37 -5.12
C PRO A 150 -2.21 22.70 -5.62
N ASN A 151 -1.43 23.79 -5.58
CA ASN A 151 -1.85 25.10 -6.12
C ASN A 151 -1.97 25.10 -7.64
N ASP A 152 -1.13 24.34 -8.35
CA ASP A 152 -1.18 24.21 -9.81
C ASP A 152 -2.37 23.35 -10.24
N SER A 153 -2.54 22.19 -9.60
CA SER A 153 -3.68 21.31 -9.86
C SER A 153 -3.92 20.35 -8.70
N ILE A 154 -4.91 20.68 -7.87
CA ILE A 154 -5.35 19.81 -6.77
C ILE A 154 -5.79 18.42 -7.25
N TRP A 155 -6.37 18.34 -8.45
CA TRP A 155 -6.84 17.09 -9.04
C TRP A 155 -5.67 16.19 -9.43
N LEU A 156 -4.70 16.70 -10.19
CA LEU A 156 -3.52 15.91 -10.57
C LEU A 156 -2.66 15.54 -9.36
N HIS A 157 -2.64 16.39 -8.33
CA HIS A 157 -1.96 16.13 -7.08
C HIS A 157 -2.65 15.02 -6.26
N THR A 158 -3.98 15.04 -6.13
CA THR A 158 -4.70 14.18 -5.16
C THR A 158 -5.19 12.86 -5.78
N LEU A 159 -5.57 12.84 -7.06
CA LEU A 159 -6.09 11.65 -7.73
C LEU A 159 -5.17 10.42 -7.66
N PRO A 160 -3.83 10.55 -7.78
CA PRO A 160 -2.92 9.42 -7.58
C PRO A 160 -3.10 8.73 -6.22
N PHE A 161 -3.26 9.51 -5.15
CA PHE A 161 -3.45 8.98 -3.81
C PHE A 161 -4.82 8.31 -3.64
N LEU A 162 -5.88 8.88 -4.21
CA LEU A 162 -7.20 8.25 -4.25
C LEU A 162 -7.17 6.92 -5.03
N GLY A 163 -6.42 6.86 -6.13
CA GLY A 163 -6.19 5.63 -6.88
C GLY A 163 -5.45 4.58 -6.05
N LEU A 164 -4.43 4.99 -5.28
CA LEU A 164 -3.70 4.10 -4.37
C LEU A 164 -4.63 3.51 -3.30
N ILE A 165 -5.51 4.32 -2.70
CA ILE A 165 -6.49 3.88 -1.70
C ILE A 165 -7.34 2.72 -2.24
N ILE A 166 -7.94 2.90 -3.42
CA ILE A 166 -8.84 1.91 -4.03
C ILE A 166 -8.08 0.66 -4.45
N THR A 167 -6.95 0.84 -5.14
CA THR A 167 -6.19 -0.29 -5.69
C THR A 167 -5.48 -1.11 -4.61
N ASN A 168 -5.11 -0.49 -3.49
CA ASN A 168 -4.65 -1.23 -2.31
C ASN A 168 -5.74 -2.19 -1.80
N PHE A 169 -6.98 -1.68 -1.60
CA PHE A 169 -8.09 -2.56 -1.21
C PHE A 169 -8.31 -3.69 -2.21
N MET A 170 -8.26 -3.41 -3.51
CA MET A 170 -8.41 -4.44 -4.54
C MET A 170 -7.34 -5.53 -4.45
N VAL A 171 -6.08 -5.18 -4.18
CA VAL A 171 -4.99 -6.14 -3.97
C VAL A 171 -5.26 -7.00 -2.74
N VAL A 172 -5.66 -6.39 -1.63
CA VAL A 172 -6.00 -7.12 -0.40
C VAL A 172 -7.18 -8.06 -0.63
N LEU A 173 -8.22 -7.59 -1.31
CA LEU A 173 -9.38 -8.39 -1.69
C LEU A 173 -8.99 -9.56 -2.60
N ALA A 174 -8.15 -9.33 -3.61
CA ALA A 174 -7.67 -10.37 -4.52
C ALA A 174 -6.93 -11.48 -3.76
N LEU A 175 -6.02 -11.10 -2.85
CA LEU A 175 -5.29 -12.06 -2.01
C LEU A 175 -6.23 -12.88 -1.12
N CYS A 176 -7.30 -12.29 -0.60
CA CYS A 176 -8.29 -12.98 0.21
C CYS A 176 -9.23 -13.88 -0.61
N LEU A 177 -9.59 -13.47 -1.83
CA LEU A 177 -10.45 -14.29 -2.71
C LEU A 177 -9.73 -15.54 -3.21
N GLU A 178 -8.43 -15.45 -3.48
CA GLU A 178 -7.61 -16.60 -3.89
C GLU A 178 -7.46 -17.67 -2.82
N ASP A 179 -7.59 -17.29 -1.55
CA ASP A 179 -7.42 -18.19 -0.41
C ASP A 179 -8.56 -18.04 0.61
N TRP A 180 -9.79 -17.93 0.10
CA TRP A 180 -10.98 -17.58 0.89
C TRP A 180 -11.24 -18.53 2.05
N GLU A 181 -10.93 -19.81 1.88
CA GLU A 181 -11.09 -20.85 2.90
C GLU A 181 -10.24 -20.59 4.14
N HIS A 182 -9.08 -19.92 4.00
CA HIS A 182 -8.17 -19.60 5.10
C HIS A 182 -8.37 -18.18 5.65
N VAL A 183 -9.30 -17.40 5.10
CA VAL A 183 -9.64 -16.08 5.64
C VAL A 183 -10.47 -16.25 6.92
N THR A 184 -9.88 -15.86 8.05
CA THR A 184 -10.55 -15.88 9.36
C THR A 184 -11.79 -14.98 9.39
N SER A 185 -12.75 -15.22 10.29
CA SER A 185 -13.93 -14.36 10.47
C SER A 185 -13.55 -12.90 10.74
N THR A 186 -12.50 -12.68 11.53
CA THR A 186 -11.94 -11.33 11.78
C THR A 186 -11.40 -10.72 10.49
N GLY A 187 -10.72 -11.49 9.65
CA GLY A 187 -10.27 -11.05 8.32
C GLY A 187 -11.43 -10.69 7.41
N LYS A 188 -12.53 -11.45 7.40
CA LYS A 188 -13.73 -11.15 6.62
C LYS A 188 -14.40 -9.85 7.08
N LEU A 189 -14.55 -9.65 8.39
CA LEU A 189 -15.08 -8.41 8.95
C LEU A 189 -14.17 -7.21 8.60
N PHE A 190 -12.85 -7.40 8.70
CA PHE A 190 -11.88 -6.41 8.31
C PHE A 190 -11.97 -6.04 6.83
N LEU A 191 -12.16 -7.01 5.92
CA LEU A 191 -12.33 -6.74 4.49
C LEU A 191 -13.54 -5.84 4.21
N VAL A 192 -14.67 -6.08 4.89
CA VAL A 192 -15.87 -5.24 4.75
C VAL A 192 -15.57 -3.82 5.23
N TYR A 193 -14.99 -3.69 6.43
CA TYR A 193 -14.59 -2.39 6.97
C TYR A 193 -13.60 -1.66 6.04
N PHE A 194 -12.53 -2.32 5.63
CA PHE A 194 -11.46 -1.74 4.83
C PHE A 194 -11.95 -1.36 3.43
N GLY A 195 -12.84 -2.16 2.84
CA GLY A 195 -13.53 -1.82 1.60
C GLY A 195 -14.41 -0.57 1.75
N LEU A 196 -15.25 -0.52 2.79
CA LEU A 196 -16.09 0.65 3.05
C LEU A 196 -15.25 1.93 3.18
N VAL A 197 -14.18 1.91 3.97
CA VAL A 197 -13.31 3.08 4.13
C VAL A 197 -12.60 3.43 2.81
N SER A 198 -12.12 2.44 2.06
CA SER A 198 -11.37 2.67 0.82
C SER A 198 -12.23 3.21 -0.33
N PHE A 199 -13.55 3.03 -0.30
CA PHE A 199 -14.46 3.66 -1.27
C PHE A 199 -15.05 4.97 -0.73
N LEU A 200 -15.41 5.01 0.55
CA LEU A 200 -16.03 6.18 1.17
C LEU A 200 -15.08 7.38 1.19
N LEU A 201 -13.80 7.17 1.52
CA LEU A 201 -12.82 8.26 1.60
C LEU A 201 -12.62 8.96 0.23
N PRO A 202 -12.27 8.26 -0.88
CA PRO A 202 -12.21 8.89 -2.20
C PRO A 202 -13.50 9.58 -2.63
N PHE A 203 -14.65 8.96 -2.34
CA PHE A 203 -15.95 9.57 -2.64
C PHE A 203 -16.13 10.91 -1.91
N VAL A 204 -15.86 10.95 -0.61
CA VAL A 204 -15.94 12.18 0.19
C VAL A 204 -14.96 13.23 -0.32
N VAL A 205 -13.70 12.87 -0.61
CA VAL A 205 -12.70 13.82 -1.13
C VAL A 205 -13.12 14.42 -2.47
N VAL A 206 -13.57 13.60 -3.41
CA VAL A 206 -14.05 14.07 -4.73
C VAL A 206 -15.28 14.97 -4.55
N PHE A 207 -16.22 14.57 -3.68
CA PHE A 207 -17.41 15.36 -3.39
C PHE A 207 -17.05 16.73 -2.80
N GLU A 208 -16.17 16.78 -1.80
CA GLU A 208 -15.73 18.01 -1.15
C GLU A 208 -14.97 18.93 -2.13
N PHE A 209 -14.12 18.38 -2.99
CA PHE A 209 -13.46 19.17 -4.03
C PHE A 209 -14.47 19.81 -5.00
N ARG A 210 -15.47 19.04 -5.46
CA ARG A 210 -16.52 19.58 -6.34
C ARG A 210 -17.41 20.59 -5.62
N PHE A 211 -17.72 20.34 -4.35
CA PHE A 211 -18.47 21.27 -3.51
C PHE A 211 -17.73 22.59 -3.35
N TYR A 212 -16.43 22.55 -3.06
CA TYR A 212 -15.59 23.74 -2.99
C TYR A 212 -15.56 24.48 -4.33
N ASP A 213 -15.35 23.79 -5.45
CA ASP A 213 -15.30 24.41 -6.77
C ASP A 213 -16.61 25.16 -7.10
N ILE A 214 -17.78 24.60 -6.73
CA ILE A 214 -19.09 25.18 -7.00
C ILE A 214 -19.44 26.31 -6.02
N HIS A 215 -19.19 26.11 -4.72
CA HIS A 215 -19.71 26.98 -3.67
C HIS A 215 -18.66 27.91 -3.06
N GLN A 216 -17.37 27.69 -3.32
CA GLN A 216 -16.24 28.41 -2.73
C GLN A 216 -16.29 28.41 -1.19
N ARG A 217 -16.70 27.27 -0.61
CA ARG A 217 -16.84 27.05 0.84
C ARG A 217 -15.94 25.91 1.29
N LYS A 218 -15.32 26.06 2.46
CA LYS A 218 -14.21 25.19 2.88
C LYS A 218 -14.54 23.70 3.04
N SER A 219 -15.75 23.38 3.47
CA SER A 219 -16.21 22.00 3.49
C SER A 219 -17.73 21.98 3.63
N SER A 220 -18.37 20.94 3.10
CA SER A 220 -19.80 20.70 3.26
C SER A 220 -20.13 19.87 4.51
N TRP A 221 -19.14 19.17 5.06
CA TRP A 221 -19.28 18.24 6.18
C TRP A 221 -18.27 18.56 7.30
N PRO A 222 -18.44 18.07 8.53
CA PRO A 222 -17.51 18.39 9.61
C PRO A 222 -16.12 17.77 9.36
N PRO A 223 -15.04 18.55 9.19
CA PRO A 223 -13.76 18.05 8.67
C PRO A 223 -13.09 16.94 9.49
N ARG A 224 -13.40 16.88 10.79
CA ARG A 224 -12.90 15.83 11.71
C ARG A 224 -13.26 14.42 11.24
N TRP A 225 -14.44 14.24 10.65
CA TRP A 225 -14.84 12.92 10.18
C TRP A 225 -14.04 12.48 8.95
N THR A 226 -13.66 13.38 8.06
CA THR A 226 -12.81 13.04 6.91
C THR A 226 -11.39 12.71 7.38
N LEU A 227 -10.88 13.44 8.37
CA LEU A 227 -9.64 13.09 9.06
C LEU A 227 -9.71 11.67 9.66
N TYR A 228 -10.81 11.32 10.33
CA TYR A 228 -10.98 9.97 10.87
C TYR A 228 -10.99 8.89 9.78
N LEU A 229 -11.63 9.15 8.63
CA LEU A 229 -11.60 8.24 7.49
C LEU A 229 -10.19 8.07 6.92
N ASP A 230 -9.43 9.16 6.82
CA ASP A 230 -8.03 9.16 6.32
C ASP A 230 -7.12 8.34 7.25
N CYS A 231 -7.20 8.59 8.56
CA CYS A 231 -6.47 7.81 9.57
C CYS A 231 -6.93 6.35 9.62
N ALA A 232 -8.24 6.10 9.52
CA ALA A 232 -8.83 4.76 9.48
C ALA A 232 -8.34 3.96 8.27
N TRP A 233 -8.19 4.61 7.11
CA TRP A 233 -7.62 4.00 5.92
C TRP A 233 -6.15 3.67 6.12
N LEU A 234 -5.32 4.61 6.58
CA LEU A 234 -3.88 4.36 6.77
C LEU A 234 -3.65 3.23 7.78
N LEU A 235 -4.36 3.26 8.90
CA LEU A 235 -4.30 2.18 9.88
C LEU A 235 -4.77 0.86 9.26
N GLY A 236 -5.86 0.87 8.49
CA GLY A 236 -6.34 -0.29 7.76
C GLY A 236 -5.31 -0.84 6.78
N ALA A 237 -4.65 0.02 6.00
CA ALA A 237 -3.62 -0.37 5.04
C ALA A 237 -2.44 -1.05 5.73
N VAL A 238 -1.95 -0.46 6.82
CA VAL A 238 -0.88 -1.05 7.65
C VAL A 238 -1.38 -2.37 8.24
N VAL A 239 -2.57 -2.39 8.87
CA VAL A 239 -3.16 -3.57 9.55
C VAL A 239 -3.45 -4.74 8.60
N SER A 240 -3.77 -4.45 7.33
CA SER A 240 -4.20 -5.44 6.35
C SER A 240 -3.21 -6.59 6.21
N VAL A 241 -1.91 -6.31 6.25
CA VAL A 241 -0.86 -7.31 6.02
C VAL A 241 -0.74 -8.37 7.10
N TRP A 242 -1.29 -8.14 8.30
CA TRP A 242 -1.37 -9.14 9.36
C TRP A 242 -2.67 -9.96 9.32
N LEU A 243 -3.71 -9.44 8.65
CA LEU A 243 -5.04 -10.06 8.56
C LEU A 243 -5.25 -10.83 7.26
N ILE A 244 -4.42 -10.61 6.24
CA ILE A 244 -4.38 -11.38 5.00
C ILE A 244 -3.84 -12.81 5.28
N PRO A 245 -4.40 -13.85 4.63
CA PRO A 245 -3.89 -15.22 4.75
C PRO A 245 -2.41 -15.31 4.35
N SER A 246 -1.55 -15.69 5.30
CA SER A 246 -0.10 -15.76 5.12
C SER A 246 0.41 -17.10 4.57
N VAL A 247 -0.40 -18.16 4.63
CA VAL A 247 0.09 -19.55 4.61
C VAL A 247 -0.02 -20.23 3.23
N ALA A 248 -1.10 -20.04 2.47
CA ALA A 248 -1.23 -20.71 1.17
C ALA A 248 -0.25 -20.20 0.10
N VAL A 249 0.15 -18.93 0.20
CA VAL A 249 1.07 -18.27 -0.74
C VAL A 249 2.49 -18.84 -0.66
N ILE A 250 2.94 -19.28 0.53
CA ILE A 250 4.34 -19.69 0.74
C ILE A 250 4.57 -21.14 0.30
N VAL A 251 3.62 -22.03 0.60
CA VAL A 251 3.78 -23.47 0.36
C VAL A 251 3.79 -23.81 -1.14
N ARG A 252 2.93 -23.19 -1.95
CA ARG A 252 2.91 -23.39 -3.41
C ARG A 252 4.18 -22.87 -4.11
N THR A 253 4.87 -21.90 -3.54
CA THR A 253 6.05 -21.29 -4.18
C THR A 253 7.32 -22.13 -4.00
N LEU A 254 7.45 -22.84 -2.86
CA LEU A 254 8.64 -23.64 -2.52
C LEU A 254 8.60 -25.07 -3.06
N GLU A 255 7.42 -25.65 -3.26
CA GLU A 255 7.30 -27.04 -3.74
C GLU A 255 7.60 -27.19 -5.26
N VAL A 256 7.64 -26.10 -6.04
CA VAL A 256 7.43 -26.18 -7.50
C VAL A 256 8.56 -25.59 -8.35
N VAL A 257 9.77 -25.37 -7.82
CA VAL A 257 10.94 -25.11 -8.69
C VAL A 257 11.94 -26.24 -8.55
N PRO A 258 11.87 -27.26 -9.42
CA PRO A 258 12.99 -28.19 -9.57
C PRO A 258 14.23 -27.37 -9.89
N LYS A 259 15.31 -27.53 -9.11
CA LYS A 259 16.59 -26.82 -9.31
C LYS A 259 17.08 -26.84 -10.78
N GLN A 260 16.66 -27.83 -11.55
CA GLN A 260 17.01 -27.99 -12.97
C GLN A 260 16.40 -26.93 -13.90
N GLU A 261 15.18 -26.43 -13.65
CA GLU A 261 14.56 -25.39 -14.50
C GLU A 261 15.12 -23.99 -14.23
N MET A 262 15.56 -23.71 -13.00
CA MET A 262 16.25 -22.43 -12.72
C MET A 262 17.59 -22.32 -13.45
N ILE A 263 18.24 -23.45 -13.75
CA ILE A 263 19.51 -23.49 -14.47
C ILE A 263 19.28 -23.29 -15.98
N SER A 264 18.17 -23.76 -16.55
CA SER A 264 17.86 -23.54 -17.97
C SER A 264 17.43 -22.10 -18.25
N LEU A 265 16.63 -21.49 -17.38
CA LEU A 265 16.23 -20.08 -17.51
C LEU A 265 17.42 -19.11 -17.39
N ARG A 266 18.44 -19.44 -16.58
CA ARG A 266 19.69 -18.65 -16.50
C ARG A 266 20.62 -18.80 -17.71
N ARG A 267 20.43 -19.83 -18.55
CA ARG A 267 21.24 -20.07 -19.75
C ARG A 267 20.58 -19.55 -21.03
N GLY A 268 19.32 -19.09 -20.95
CA GLY A 268 18.53 -18.59 -22.09
C GLY A 268 18.41 -17.07 -22.19
N CYS A 269 19.00 -16.33 -21.25
CA CYS A 269 19.22 -14.87 -21.33
C CYS A 269 20.72 -14.60 -21.37
#